data_AF-A0A1A9WHB0-F1
#
_entry.id   AF-A0A1A9WHB0-F1
#
_cell.length_a   1.000
_cell.length_b   1.000
_cell.length_c   1.000
_cell.angle_alpha   90.00
_cell.angle_beta   90.00
_cell.angle_gamma   90.00
#
_symmetry.space_group_name_H-M   'P 1'
#
loop_
_entity.id
_entity.type
_entity.pdbx_description
1 polymer ?
#
loop_
_entity_poly.entity_id
_entity_poly.type
_entity_poly.pdbx_seq_one_letter_code
_entity_poly.pdbx_strand_id
1 'polypeptide(L)'
;MATNIKTSSVTTPEIVTVVENAETLAKPESSDEPVTKRARLEDCKEQTVTTTDESQQDALVTSTVGLRRFKRIPIFIVDYHNDVLEFIYRCLASRHLPLENNTLLHFDSHPDMVISREIPASAAYDKETMLAELSIENWIMPACYAGHFNRVIWIKNSWCKQMPVGKYNFKVGHRGNKISVDCPLDYFISEGNYCQTSELEQARDLELQVLNNDAERPPDPKLILTDDDCLNYILDIDLDFFSTSNPFLEIYKDANCYEQLSEIFHFESATESNAAGTTEKRKQQLEVLKKIFEHLEEKRTFEDLVKPDTNVVSEDTFKKIENLADSLQKCYADDEIDWLLIFDSGSTTDTNGLPHHISTDTELEFYYKQFKQFLLQLPHPPVLITMACSAEDDYCPRNQVNCIQEQVVKILQEVFQEKVHEKPILHYMDDEWDVMQL
;
A
#
# COMPACT_ATOMS: atom_id res chain seq x y z
N MET A 1 -14.69 -6.64 -58.67
CA MET A 1 -13.66 -5.79 -59.27
C MET A 1 -12.36 -6.11 -58.51
N ALA A 2 -11.59 -7.11 -58.92
CA ALA A 2 -10.38 -6.99 -59.77
C ALA A 2 -9.39 -5.94 -59.19
N THR A 3 -8.13 -6.21 -58.81
CA THR A 3 -7.16 -7.21 -59.31
C THR A 3 -5.84 -7.19 -58.48
N ASN A 4 -5.15 -8.34 -58.42
CA ASN A 4 -3.69 -8.62 -58.36
C ASN A 4 -2.81 -8.05 -57.22
N ILE A 5 -2.18 -8.87 -56.36
CA ILE A 5 -1.00 -9.77 -56.52
C ILE A 5 0.27 -9.07 -57.04
N LYS A 6 1.31 -9.01 -56.18
CA LYS A 6 2.71 -9.22 -56.56
C LYS A 6 3.58 -9.62 -55.35
N THR A 7 4.44 -10.61 -55.59
CA THR A 7 5.36 -11.30 -54.68
C THR A 7 6.84 -10.92 -54.95
N SER A 8 7.69 -11.24 -53.95
CA SER A 8 9.16 -11.46 -54.01
C SER A 8 10.06 -10.20 -54.09
N SER A 9 11.29 -10.14 -53.56
CA SER A 9 12.28 -11.16 -53.18
C SER A 9 13.42 -10.58 -52.30
N VAL A 10 13.97 -11.47 -51.47
CA VAL A 10 15.32 -11.57 -50.84
C VAL A 10 16.48 -10.82 -51.54
N THR A 11 17.38 -10.19 -50.75
CA THR A 11 18.88 -10.28 -50.87
C THR A 11 19.64 -9.48 -49.78
N THR A 12 20.50 -10.17 -49.02
CA THR A 12 21.82 -9.74 -48.50
C THR A 12 22.90 -10.48 -49.32
N PRO A 13 24.24 -10.23 -49.29
CA PRO A 13 25.09 -9.63 -48.22
C PRO A 13 26.31 -8.78 -48.72
N GLU A 14 27.26 -8.47 -47.81
CA GLU A 14 28.74 -8.20 -47.93
C GLU A 14 29.14 -7.02 -47.00
N ILE A 15 29.84 -7.20 -45.87
CA ILE A 15 31.25 -7.56 -45.58
C ILE A 15 32.29 -6.66 -46.28
N VAL A 16 32.92 -5.76 -45.49
CA VAL A 16 34.34 -5.40 -45.63
C VAL A 16 34.96 -5.17 -44.24
N THR A 17 35.98 -5.96 -43.93
CA THR A 17 36.99 -5.82 -42.87
C THR A 17 38.20 -5.02 -43.37
N VAL A 18 38.96 -4.35 -42.49
CA VAL A 18 40.44 -4.12 -42.43
C VAL A 18 40.67 -3.15 -41.23
N VAL A 19 41.17 -3.56 -40.04
CA VAL A 19 42.52 -3.98 -39.61
C VAL A 19 43.46 -2.81 -39.21
N GLU A 20 43.84 -2.85 -37.92
CA GLU A 20 45.09 -2.51 -37.21
C GLU A 20 45.87 -1.20 -37.48
N ASN A 21 46.23 -0.51 -36.40
CA ASN A 21 47.62 -0.52 -35.91
C ASN A 21 47.76 0.02 -34.48
N ALA A 22 48.56 -0.71 -33.69
CA ALA A 22 49.09 -0.38 -32.39
C ALA A 22 50.52 0.19 -32.50
N GLU A 23 50.98 0.93 -31.49
CA GLU A 23 52.37 1.06 -30.99
C GLU A 23 52.38 2.16 -29.89
N THR A 24 52.46 1.86 -28.58
CA THR A 24 53.61 1.61 -27.67
C THR A 24 54.53 2.79 -27.28
N LEU A 25 54.95 2.73 -25.99
CA LEU A 25 56.08 3.39 -25.27
C LEU A 25 55.76 4.75 -24.60
N ALA A 26 56.15 5.08 -23.35
CA ALA A 26 56.97 4.44 -22.31
C ALA A 26 56.76 5.14 -20.93
N LYS A 27 57.09 4.46 -19.83
CA LYS A 27 57.41 5.05 -18.49
C LYS A 27 58.86 5.61 -18.47
N PRO A 28 59.28 6.39 -17.45
CA PRO A 28 59.96 5.82 -16.26
C PRO A 28 59.68 6.58 -14.92
N GLU A 29 59.55 5.91 -13.76
CA GLU A 29 60.54 5.80 -12.63
C GLU A 29 60.42 6.92 -11.56
N SER A 30 60.63 6.78 -10.25
CA SER A 30 61.21 5.73 -9.36
C SER A 30 60.87 5.98 -7.87
N SER A 31 61.11 4.94 -7.04
CA SER A 31 61.76 4.91 -5.69
C SER A 31 61.01 5.53 -4.48
N ASP A 32 60.89 4.91 -3.29
CA ASP A 32 61.74 3.91 -2.61
C ASP A 32 60.98 3.06 -1.57
N GLU A 33 61.50 1.84 -1.40
CA GLU A 33 61.19 0.75 -0.45
C GLU A 33 62.05 0.89 0.86
N PRO A 34 62.24 -0.10 1.77
CA PRO A 34 61.35 -1.10 2.43
C PRO A 34 61.74 -1.32 3.93
N VAL A 35 61.34 -2.45 4.55
CA VAL A 35 62.02 -3.31 5.58
C VAL A 35 60.97 -3.87 6.58
N THR A 36 60.81 -5.15 6.96
CA THR A 36 61.41 -6.46 6.62
C THR A 36 60.56 -7.61 7.20
N LYS A 37 60.47 -8.72 6.42
CA LYS A 37 60.65 -10.15 6.77
C LYS A 37 60.04 -10.74 8.06
N ARG A 38 59.27 -11.83 7.91
CA ARG A 38 59.82 -13.20 7.92
C ARG A 38 58.79 -14.26 7.49
N ALA A 39 59.25 -15.12 6.58
CA ALA A 39 58.57 -16.31 6.07
C ALA A 39 58.67 -17.51 7.03
N ARG A 40 57.74 -18.45 6.90
CA ARG A 40 57.99 -19.90 6.87
C ARG A 40 56.92 -20.61 6.04
N LEU A 41 57.39 -21.30 5.01
CA LEU A 41 56.71 -22.28 4.16
C LEU A 41 56.79 -23.67 4.79
N GLU A 42 55.77 -24.50 4.54
CA GLU A 42 55.76 -25.97 4.34
C GLU A 42 54.28 -26.42 4.42
N ASP A 43 53.71 -27.34 3.66
CA ASP A 43 53.94 -27.88 2.32
C ASP A 43 52.63 -28.59 1.89
N CYS A 44 52.34 -28.59 0.59
CA CYS A 44 51.41 -29.40 -0.21
C CYS A 44 50.18 -30.13 0.40
N LYS A 45 48.99 -29.86 -0.16
CA LYS A 45 48.32 -30.72 -1.18
C LYS A 45 46.97 -30.16 -1.66
N GLU A 46 46.75 -30.21 -2.96
CA GLU A 46 45.51 -29.91 -3.67
C GLU A 46 44.34 -30.80 -3.19
N GLN A 47 43.19 -30.17 -2.95
CA GLN A 47 41.87 -30.76 -3.14
C GLN A 47 40.90 -29.67 -3.59
N THR A 48 40.49 -29.76 -4.85
CA THR A 48 39.29 -29.12 -5.40
C THR A 48 38.08 -29.46 -4.52
N VAL A 49 37.49 -28.44 -3.89
CA VAL A 49 36.16 -28.52 -3.30
C VAL A 49 35.26 -27.54 -4.04
N THR A 50 34.24 -28.13 -4.63
CA THR A 50 33.11 -27.53 -5.34
C THR A 50 32.37 -26.49 -4.49
N THR A 51 32.07 -25.37 -5.12
CA THR A 51 31.20 -24.29 -4.64
C THR A 51 29.75 -24.77 -4.56
N THR A 52 29.29 -25.15 -3.38
CA THR A 52 27.87 -25.31 -3.01
C THR A 52 27.78 -25.23 -1.49
N ASP A 53 27.35 -24.09 -0.93
CA ASP A 53 26.52 -23.98 0.30
C ASP A 53 26.56 -22.58 0.93
N GLU A 54 26.04 -21.58 0.22
CA GLU A 54 25.54 -20.36 0.87
C GLU A 54 24.00 -20.40 1.02
N SER A 55 23.30 -21.24 0.24
CA SER A 55 21.84 -21.40 0.29
C SER A 55 21.33 -22.37 1.37
N GLN A 56 22.21 -23.17 1.98
CA GLN A 56 21.83 -24.09 3.07
C GLN A 56 21.99 -23.48 4.46
N GLN A 57 22.67 -22.33 4.59
CA GLN A 57 22.91 -21.71 5.88
C GLN A 57 21.73 -20.85 6.36
N ASP A 58 20.98 -20.22 5.44
CA ASP A 58 19.74 -19.49 5.76
C ASP A 58 18.56 -20.42 6.05
N ALA A 59 18.54 -21.62 5.44
CA ALA A 59 17.51 -22.62 5.70
C ALA A 59 17.67 -23.32 7.07
N LEU A 60 18.81 -23.14 7.76
CA LEU A 60 19.09 -23.79 9.05
C LEU A 60 18.71 -22.94 10.28
N VAL A 61 18.32 -21.67 10.11
CA VAL A 61 17.90 -20.80 11.24
C VAL A 61 16.40 -20.93 11.58
N THR A 62 15.61 -21.61 10.75
CA THR A 62 14.22 -21.98 11.07
C THR A 62 14.12 -23.22 11.98
N SER A 63 15.12 -23.42 12.86
CA SER A 63 15.19 -24.57 13.75
C SER A 63 14.12 -24.53 14.86
N THR A 64 13.14 -25.44 14.76
CA THR A 64 12.58 -26.24 15.88
C THR A 64 11.82 -25.57 17.03
N VAL A 65 11.47 -24.28 16.98
CA VAL A 65 10.63 -23.66 18.03
C VAL A 65 9.31 -23.20 17.44
N GLY A 66 8.21 -23.79 17.90
CA GLY A 66 6.85 -23.45 17.48
C GLY A 66 6.46 -22.00 17.83
N LEU A 67 5.33 -21.56 17.28
CA LEU A 67 4.76 -20.24 17.56
C LEU A 67 4.50 -20.04 19.05
N ARG A 68 4.77 -18.84 19.53
CA ARG A 68 4.38 -18.39 20.87
C ARG A 68 2.90 -18.05 20.89
N ARG A 69 2.35 -17.96 22.10
CA ARG A 69 0.98 -17.52 22.35
C ARG A 69 1.01 -16.50 23.46
N PHE A 70 0.31 -15.39 23.26
CA PHE A 70 0.02 -14.46 24.34
C PHE A 70 -0.83 -15.15 25.41
N LYS A 71 -0.65 -14.75 26.67
CA LYS A 71 -1.56 -15.20 27.73
C LYS A 71 -2.93 -14.55 27.57
N ARG A 72 -2.93 -13.30 27.12
CA ARG A 72 -4.11 -12.52 26.78
C ARG A 72 -3.85 -11.76 25.48
N ILE A 73 -4.84 -11.71 24.61
CA ILE A 73 -4.82 -11.01 23.33
C ILE A 73 -4.49 -9.54 23.61
N PRO A 74 -3.38 -9.00 23.08
CA PRO A 74 -3.08 -7.58 23.22
C PRO A 74 -4.00 -6.75 22.33
N ILE A 75 -4.33 -5.54 22.79
CA ILE A 75 -4.98 -4.49 22.00
C ILE A 75 -3.97 -3.35 21.87
N PHE A 76 -3.50 -3.10 20.66
CA PHE A 76 -2.62 -1.98 20.34
C PHE A 76 -3.46 -0.89 19.66
N ILE A 77 -3.42 0.32 20.21
CA ILE A 77 -4.17 1.47 19.68
C ILE A 77 -3.17 2.51 19.22
N VAL A 78 -3.29 2.93 17.96
CA VAL A 78 -2.51 4.00 17.32
C VAL A 78 -3.44 5.10 16.84
N ASP A 79 -2.89 6.26 16.48
CA ASP A 79 -3.71 7.27 15.80
C ASP A 79 -3.68 7.05 14.29
N TYR A 80 -2.53 7.24 13.65
CA TYR A 80 -2.30 6.93 12.24
C TYR A 80 -2.30 5.42 11.99
N HIS A 81 -3.09 4.95 11.04
CA HIS A 81 -3.31 3.52 10.84
C HIS A 81 -2.03 2.75 10.52
N ASN A 82 -1.13 3.30 9.70
CA ASN A 82 0.12 2.63 9.33
C ASN A 82 1.04 2.28 10.53
N ASP A 83 0.92 2.96 11.67
CA ASP A 83 1.69 2.68 12.89
C ASP A 83 1.40 1.28 13.46
N VAL A 84 0.24 0.67 13.14
CA VAL A 84 -0.07 -0.71 13.57
C VAL A 84 0.98 -1.71 13.06
N LEU A 85 1.64 -1.40 11.94
CA LEU A 85 2.63 -2.26 11.32
C LEU A 85 3.85 -2.49 12.24
N GLU A 86 4.21 -1.52 13.07
CA GLU A 86 5.30 -1.72 14.05
C GLU A 86 4.98 -2.87 15.02
N PHE A 87 3.74 -2.90 15.52
CA PHE A 87 3.27 -3.94 16.45
C PHE A 87 3.18 -5.30 15.77
N ILE A 88 2.71 -5.33 14.52
CA ILE A 88 2.66 -6.54 13.70
C ILE A 88 4.07 -7.08 13.48
N TYR A 89 5.03 -6.24 13.07
CA TYR A 89 6.43 -6.63 12.90
C TYR A 89 7.08 -7.15 14.17
N ARG A 90 6.78 -6.55 15.33
CA ARG A 90 7.24 -7.08 16.63
C ARG A 90 6.62 -8.45 16.93
N CYS A 91 5.37 -8.70 16.54
CA CYS A 91 4.72 -10.01 16.68
C CYS A 91 5.29 -11.08 15.72
N LEU A 92 5.68 -10.70 14.51
CA LEU A 92 6.44 -11.57 13.58
C LEU A 92 7.80 -11.95 14.18
N ALA A 93 8.57 -10.94 14.62
CA ALA A 93 9.91 -11.13 15.17
C ALA A 93 9.93 -11.97 16.46
N SER A 94 8.91 -11.80 17.31
CA SER A 94 8.75 -12.58 18.55
C SER A 94 8.12 -13.97 18.32
N ARG A 95 7.70 -14.29 17.08
CA ARG A 95 7.05 -15.54 16.65
C ARG A 95 5.69 -15.78 17.29
N HIS A 96 4.96 -14.71 17.62
CA HIS A 96 3.54 -14.82 17.96
C HIS A 96 2.70 -14.98 16.69
N LEU A 97 3.16 -14.37 15.59
CA LEU A 97 2.67 -14.62 14.24
C LEU A 97 3.71 -15.44 13.44
N PRO A 98 3.28 -16.31 12.52
CA PRO A 98 4.12 -16.77 11.41
C PRO A 98 4.76 -15.61 10.65
N LEU A 99 5.95 -15.82 10.10
CA LEU A 99 6.62 -14.78 9.30
C LEU A 99 5.87 -14.45 8.00
N GLU A 100 5.19 -15.45 7.41
CA GLU A 100 4.48 -15.34 6.14
C GLU A 100 3.09 -15.99 6.23
N ASN A 101 2.22 -15.63 5.27
CA ASN A 101 0.89 -16.20 5.09
C ASN A 101 -0.05 -15.99 6.29
N ASN A 102 -0.06 -14.78 6.83
CA ASN A 102 -1.05 -14.36 7.82
C ASN A 102 -2.32 -13.83 7.14
N THR A 103 -3.43 -13.88 7.88
CA THR A 103 -4.73 -13.33 7.47
C THR A 103 -4.98 -12.01 8.19
N LEU A 104 -5.32 -10.95 7.46
CA LEU A 104 -5.75 -9.67 8.03
C LEU A 104 -7.28 -9.56 7.93
N LEU A 105 -7.97 -9.51 9.07
CA LEU A 105 -9.39 -9.17 9.13
C LEU A 105 -9.52 -7.70 9.52
N HIS A 106 -9.86 -6.86 8.55
CA HIS A 106 -9.75 -5.41 8.62
C HIS A 106 -11.14 -4.75 8.55
N PHE A 107 -11.53 -4.06 9.62
CA PHE A 107 -12.76 -3.29 9.71
C PHE A 107 -12.45 -1.82 9.48
N ASP A 108 -12.89 -1.28 8.35
CA ASP A 108 -12.45 0.05 7.92
C ASP A 108 -13.40 0.63 6.86
N SER A 109 -13.48 1.95 6.78
CA SER A 109 -14.10 2.68 5.66
C SER A 109 -13.24 2.69 4.39
N HIS A 110 -11.95 2.46 4.54
CA HIS A 110 -10.90 2.51 3.53
C HIS A 110 -10.27 1.12 3.32
N PRO A 111 -9.75 0.82 2.12
CA PRO A 111 -9.06 -0.45 1.90
C PRO A 111 -7.62 -0.47 2.41
N ASP A 112 -6.98 0.69 2.60
CA ASP A 112 -5.54 0.86 2.93
C ASP A 112 -4.55 0.07 2.08
N MET A 113 -4.95 -0.17 0.83
CA MET A 113 -4.24 -0.99 -0.13
C MET A 113 -3.64 -0.17 -1.27
N VAL A 114 -3.50 1.16 -1.12
CA VAL A 114 -2.82 1.98 -2.13
C VAL A 114 -1.38 1.49 -2.26
N ILE A 115 -0.88 1.45 -3.49
CA ILE A 115 0.51 1.08 -3.76
C ILE A 115 1.23 2.35 -4.19
N SER A 116 2.01 2.92 -3.27
CA SER A 116 2.80 4.12 -3.54
C SER A 116 3.68 3.95 -4.78
N ARG A 117 3.70 4.99 -5.61
CA ARG A 117 4.55 5.07 -6.81
C ARG A 117 5.99 5.42 -6.49
N GLU A 118 6.22 5.99 -5.31
CA GLU A 118 7.50 6.54 -4.86
C GLU A 118 8.29 5.52 -4.05
N ILE A 119 7.61 4.60 -3.35
CA ILE A 119 8.26 3.55 -2.56
C ILE A 119 8.75 2.42 -3.50
N PRO A 120 10.07 2.16 -3.57
CA PRO A 120 10.58 1.07 -4.39
C PRO A 120 10.21 -0.29 -3.79
N ALA A 121 9.95 -1.29 -4.63
CA ALA A 121 9.63 -2.64 -4.20
C ALA A 121 10.72 -3.26 -3.31
N SER A 122 11.99 -2.92 -3.56
CA SER A 122 13.12 -3.34 -2.72
C SER A 122 13.02 -2.86 -1.26
N ALA A 123 12.33 -1.75 -0.98
CA ALA A 123 12.18 -1.23 0.37
C ALA A 123 11.29 -2.11 1.25
N ALA A 124 10.39 -2.92 0.68
CA ALA A 124 9.46 -3.77 1.44
C ALA A 124 10.12 -4.78 2.40
N TYR A 125 11.42 -5.03 2.23
CA TYR A 125 12.22 -5.91 3.09
C TYR A 125 13.09 -5.16 4.10
N ASP A 126 13.11 -3.83 4.04
CA ASP A 126 13.82 -2.95 4.97
C ASP A 126 12.82 -2.31 5.94
N LYS A 127 12.80 -2.83 7.17
CA LYS A 127 11.86 -2.39 8.21
C LYS A 127 11.91 -0.88 8.44
N GLU A 128 13.10 -0.31 8.54
CA GLU A 128 13.27 1.11 8.92
C GLU A 128 12.76 2.03 7.82
N THR A 129 13.07 1.70 6.57
CA THR A 129 12.56 2.41 5.38
C THR A 129 11.05 2.28 5.29
N MET A 130 10.48 1.08 5.45
CA MET A 130 9.03 0.91 5.38
C MET A 130 8.30 1.72 6.45
N LEU A 131 8.72 1.64 7.71
CA LEU A 131 8.06 2.40 8.77
C LEU A 131 8.20 3.92 8.60
N ALA A 132 9.22 4.40 7.88
CA ALA A 132 9.44 5.82 7.63
C ALA A 132 8.69 6.35 6.40
N GLU A 133 8.47 5.53 5.38
CA GLU A 133 7.90 5.95 4.09
C GLU A 133 6.41 5.63 3.94
N LEU A 134 5.86 4.77 4.80
CA LEU A 134 4.43 4.42 4.77
C LEU A 134 3.56 5.57 5.28
N SER A 135 2.36 5.64 4.69
CA SER A 135 1.27 6.51 5.09
C SER A 135 0.03 5.67 5.39
N ILE A 136 -0.97 6.31 5.99
CA ILE A 136 -2.23 5.68 6.42
C ILE A 136 -2.92 4.86 5.33
N GLU A 137 -2.83 5.26 4.06
CA GLU A 137 -3.54 4.61 2.96
C GLU A 137 -2.78 3.47 2.26
N ASN A 138 -1.49 3.26 2.58
CA ASN A 138 -0.59 2.46 1.74
C ASN A 138 0.22 1.36 2.48
N TRP A 139 -0.15 1.00 3.71
CA TRP A 139 0.62 0.07 4.54
C TRP A 139 0.33 -1.42 4.30
N ILE A 140 -0.87 -1.79 3.81
CA ILE A 140 -1.25 -3.21 3.65
C ILE A 140 -0.53 -3.86 2.46
N MET A 141 -0.50 -3.21 1.29
CA MET A 141 0.04 -3.82 0.08
C MET A 141 1.55 -4.13 0.12
N PRO A 142 2.41 -3.27 0.70
CA PRO A 142 3.80 -3.61 0.93
C PRO A 142 3.97 -4.81 1.87
N ALA A 143 3.15 -4.94 2.92
CA ALA A 143 3.17 -6.11 3.80
C ALA A 143 2.70 -7.40 3.07
N CYS A 144 1.72 -7.29 2.16
CA CYS A 144 1.32 -8.38 1.27
C CYS A 144 2.46 -8.80 0.32
N TYR A 145 3.12 -7.83 -0.31
CA TYR A 145 4.26 -8.08 -1.21
C TYR A 145 5.45 -8.72 -0.50
N ALA A 146 5.74 -8.29 0.74
CA ALA A 146 6.74 -8.92 1.60
C ALA A 146 6.38 -10.37 2.01
N GLY A 147 5.13 -10.80 1.77
CA GLY A 147 4.63 -12.14 2.07
C GLY A 147 4.05 -12.29 3.49
N HIS A 148 4.04 -11.23 4.28
CA HIS A 148 3.49 -11.26 5.64
C HIS A 148 1.99 -11.56 5.63
N PHE A 149 1.26 -10.98 4.66
CA PHE A 149 -0.14 -11.30 4.38
C PHE A 149 -0.29 -11.96 3.02
N ASN A 150 -1.06 -13.04 2.97
CA ASN A 150 -1.53 -13.63 1.72
C ASN A 150 -3.06 -13.56 1.61
N ARG A 151 -3.74 -13.04 2.64
CA ARG A 151 -5.19 -12.94 2.70
C ARG A 151 -5.61 -11.69 3.47
N VAL A 152 -6.42 -10.85 2.82
CA VAL A 152 -7.03 -9.66 3.40
C VAL A 152 -8.55 -9.79 3.30
N ILE A 153 -9.23 -9.71 4.43
CA ILE A 153 -10.68 -9.69 4.52
C ILE A 153 -11.07 -8.28 4.97
N TRP A 154 -11.53 -7.47 4.03
CA TRP A 154 -11.98 -6.11 4.29
C TRP A 154 -13.48 -6.09 4.54
N ILE A 155 -13.85 -5.72 5.76
CA ILE A 155 -15.23 -5.54 6.21
C ILE A 155 -15.51 -4.04 6.27
N LYS A 156 -16.43 -3.58 5.42
CA LYS A 156 -16.82 -2.17 5.31
C LYS A 156 -18.32 -1.99 5.46
N ASN A 157 -18.80 -0.75 5.47
CA ASN A 157 -20.24 -0.46 5.37
C ASN A 157 -20.65 -0.15 3.92
N SER A 158 -21.95 -0.14 3.66
CA SER A 158 -22.53 0.01 2.32
C SER A 158 -22.29 1.39 1.70
N TRP A 159 -22.00 2.39 2.52
CA TRP A 159 -21.63 3.74 2.08
C TRP A 159 -20.17 3.83 1.58
N CYS A 160 -19.30 2.86 1.88
CA CYS A 160 -17.95 2.77 1.33
C CYS A 160 -17.98 2.13 -0.07
N LYS A 161 -17.38 2.76 -1.08
CA LYS A 161 -17.53 2.35 -2.50
C LYS A 161 -16.21 2.17 -3.25
N GLN A 162 -15.06 2.26 -2.59
CA GLN A 162 -13.76 2.19 -3.27
C GLN A 162 -13.52 0.86 -4.01
N MET A 163 -14.01 -0.26 -3.46
CA MET A 163 -14.01 -1.55 -4.17
C MET A 163 -15.39 -2.23 -4.13
N PRO A 164 -15.77 -2.96 -5.19
CA PRO A 164 -16.99 -3.76 -5.17
C PRO A 164 -16.89 -4.91 -4.16
N VAL A 165 -18.04 -5.31 -3.60
CA VAL A 165 -18.15 -6.53 -2.79
C VAL A 165 -17.83 -7.74 -3.65
N GLY A 166 -16.94 -8.60 -3.17
CA GLY A 166 -16.48 -9.74 -3.96
C GLY A 166 -15.33 -10.49 -3.30
N LYS A 167 -14.95 -11.60 -3.94
CA LYS A 167 -13.74 -12.35 -3.63
C LYS A 167 -12.82 -12.28 -4.84
N TYR A 168 -11.61 -11.78 -4.63
CA TYR A 168 -10.62 -11.53 -5.66
C TYR A 168 -9.37 -12.34 -5.32
N ASN A 169 -8.97 -13.22 -6.23
CA ASN A 169 -7.69 -13.93 -6.13
C ASN A 169 -6.80 -13.38 -7.24
N PHE A 170 -5.65 -12.88 -6.86
CA PHE A 170 -4.72 -12.22 -7.76
C PHE A 170 -3.29 -12.41 -7.25
N LYS A 171 -2.32 -11.89 -8.00
CA LYS A 171 -0.91 -11.93 -7.64
C LYS A 171 -0.41 -10.53 -7.36
N VAL A 172 0.40 -10.44 -6.32
CA VAL A 172 1.23 -9.28 -6.01
C VAL A 172 2.68 -9.64 -6.30
N GLY A 173 3.39 -8.73 -6.95
CA GLY A 173 4.82 -8.87 -7.25
C GLY A 173 5.40 -7.50 -7.54
N HIS A 174 6.45 -7.45 -8.33
CA HIS A 174 6.97 -6.19 -8.84
C HIS A 174 7.17 -6.22 -10.35
N ARG A 175 7.16 -5.04 -10.96
CA ARG A 175 7.57 -4.83 -12.34
C ARG A 175 8.66 -3.76 -12.35
N GLY A 176 9.89 -4.15 -12.65
CA GLY A 176 11.06 -3.29 -12.39
C GLY A 176 11.28 -3.12 -10.89
N ASN A 177 11.26 -1.91 -10.36
CA ASN A 177 11.39 -1.68 -8.91
C ASN A 177 10.14 -1.10 -8.27
N LYS A 178 8.94 -1.41 -8.80
CA LYS A 178 7.65 -0.94 -8.26
C LYS A 178 6.74 -2.13 -7.97
N ILE A 179 6.09 -2.11 -6.81
CA ILE A 179 5.07 -3.11 -6.47
C ILE A 179 3.94 -3.00 -7.49
N SER A 180 3.45 -4.13 -7.96
CA SER A 180 2.39 -4.23 -8.97
C SER A 180 1.53 -5.46 -8.74
N VAL A 181 0.32 -5.43 -9.27
CA VAL A 181 -0.66 -6.51 -9.10
C VAL A 181 -1.29 -6.88 -10.44
N ASP A 182 -1.81 -8.10 -10.56
CA ASP A 182 -2.61 -8.53 -11.71
C ASP A 182 -4.13 -8.47 -11.47
N CYS A 183 -4.56 -7.73 -10.45
CA CYS A 183 -5.96 -7.50 -10.13
C CYS A 183 -6.53 -6.31 -10.94
N PRO A 184 -7.49 -6.52 -11.86
CA PRO A 184 -8.01 -5.45 -12.72
C PRO A 184 -9.11 -4.63 -12.04
N LEU A 185 -9.01 -4.40 -10.72
CA LEU A 185 -9.90 -3.47 -10.03
C LEU A 185 -9.47 -2.05 -10.34
N ASP A 186 -10.44 -1.15 -10.54
CA ASP A 186 -10.18 0.25 -10.80
C ASP A 186 -9.27 0.86 -9.73
N TYR A 187 -9.40 0.44 -8.47
CA TYR A 187 -8.52 0.86 -7.37
C TYR A 187 -7.02 0.66 -7.62
N PHE A 188 -6.61 -0.40 -8.32
CA PHE A 188 -5.20 -0.61 -8.68
C PHE A 188 -4.83 -0.02 -10.05
N ILE A 189 -5.83 0.19 -10.91
CA ILE A 189 -5.66 0.76 -12.23
C ILE A 189 -5.50 2.28 -12.15
N SER A 190 -6.29 2.92 -11.30
CA SER A 190 -6.30 4.37 -11.08
C SER A 190 -4.94 4.87 -10.58
N GLU A 191 -4.29 4.05 -9.76
CA GLU A 191 -2.94 4.27 -9.23
C GLU A 191 -1.82 3.75 -10.13
N GLY A 192 -2.13 3.12 -11.26
CA GLY A 192 -1.12 2.74 -12.25
C GLY A 192 -0.35 1.45 -11.90
N ASN A 193 -0.85 0.63 -10.97
CA ASN A 193 -0.15 -0.55 -10.43
C ASN A 193 -0.59 -1.88 -11.06
N TYR A 194 -1.64 -1.88 -11.88
CA TYR A 194 -2.04 -3.08 -12.61
C TYR A 194 -1.04 -3.47 -13.71
N CYS A 195 -0.77 -4.76 -13.84
CA CYS A 195 -0.03 -5.33 -14.97
C CYS A 195 -0.51 -6.77 -15.26
N GLN A 196 -0.06 -7.35 -16.37
CA GLN A 196 -0.34 -8.76 -16.64
C GLN A 196 0.52 -9.66 -15.75
N THR A 197 0.00 -10.83 -15.38
CA THR A 197 0.73 -11.82 -14.58
C THR A 197 2.12 -12.15 -15.13
N SER A 198 2.29 -12.18 -16.46
CA SER A 198 3.60 -12.47 -17.09
C SER A 198 4.65 -11.37 -16.92
N GLU A 199 4.24 -10.17 -16.51
CA GLU A 199 5.13 -9.03 -16.23
C GLU A 199 5.58 -8.99 -14.77
N LEU A 200 4.96 -9.78 -13.89
CA LEU A 200 5.30 -9.80 -12.46
C LEU A 200 6.53 -10.66 -12.19
N GLU A 201 7.49 -10.05 -11.51
CA GLU A 201 8.62 -10.71 -10.89
C GLU A 201 8.30 -10.99 -9.41
N GLN A 202 8.82 -12.12 -8.90
CA GLN A 202 8.58 -12.60 -7.53
C GLN A 202 7.09 -12.64 -7.12
N ALA A 203 6.22 -13.02 -8.06
CA ALA A 203 4.79 -13.03 -7.84
C ALA A 203 4.37 -13.99 -6.71
N ARG A 204 3.52 -13.51 -5.81
CA ARG A 204 2.89 -14.25 -4.71
C ARG A 204 1.38 -14.19 -4.85
N ASP A 205 0.70 -15.27 -4.47
CA ASP A 205 -0.77 -15.32 -4.45
C ASP A 205 -1.33 -14.49 -3.29
N LEU A 206 -2.34 -13.69 -3.57
CA LEU A 206 -3.07 -12.85 -2.62
C LEU A 206 -4.58 -13.03 -2.81
N GLU A 207 -5.27 -13.29 -1.71
CA GLU A 207 -6.73 -13.29 -1.64
C GLU A 207 -7.22 -12.00 -0.98
N LEU A 208 -8.11 -11.28 -1.66
CA LEU A 208 -8.88 -10.17 -1.08
C LEU A 208 -10.36 -10.55 -1.05
N GLN A 209 -11.00 -10.41 0.11
CA GLN A 209 -12.44 -10.57 0.26
C GLN A 209 -13.04 -9.27 0.79
N VAL A 210 -13.90 -8.63 -0.01
CA VAL A 210 -14.57 -7.37 0.32
C VAL A 210 -16.02 -7.66 0.69
N LEU A 211 -16.46 -7.24 1.87
CA LEU A 211 -17.77 -7.55 2.43
C LEU A 211 -18.42 -6.35 3.08
N ASN A 212 -19.75 -6.25 2.98
CA ASN A 212 -20.52 -5.23 3.69
C ASN A 212 -21.07 -5.79 5.00
N ASN A 213 -20.74 -5.17 6.14
CA ASN A 213 -21.23 -5.57 7.46
C ASN A 213 -22.72 -5.26 7.68
N ASP A 214 -23.20 -4.18 7.05
CA ASP A 214 -24.56 -3.66 7.12
C ASP A 214 -25.48 -4.22 6.01
N ALA A 215 -25.02 -5.24 5.26
CA ALA A 215 -25.84 -5.92 4.27
C ALA A 215 -27.09 -6.57 4.90
N GLU A 216 -28.16 -6.72 4.11
CA GLU A 216 -29.39 -7.40 4.54
C GLU A 216 -29.12 -8.79 5.15
N ARG A 217 -28.13 -9.48 4.59
CA ARG A 217 -27.54 -10.68 5.17
C ARG A 217 -26.09 -10.37 5.56
N PRO A 218 -25.82 -10.10 6.84
CA PRO A 218 -24.46 -9.85 7.31
C PRO A 218 -23.54 -11.04 7.02
N PRO A 219 -22.24 -10.78 6.82
CA PRO A 219 -21.24 -11.83 6.65
C PRO A 219 -21.24 -12.79 7.85
N ASP A 220 -21.19 -14.09 7.57
CA ASP A 220 -21.03 -15.12 8.59
C ASP A 220 -19.52 -15.37 8.80
N PRO A 221 -18.94 -14.99 9.97
CA PRO A 221 -17.51 -15.13 10.21
C PRO A 221 -17.01 -16.57 10.09
N LYS A 222 -17.89 -17.58 10.29
CA LYS A 222 -17.54 -19.00 10.18
C LYS A 222 -17.38 -19.48 8.74
N LEU A 223 -17.87 -18.72 7.77
CA LEU A 223 -17.66 -18.98 6.34
C LEU A 223 -16.45 -18.21 5.80
N ILE A 224 -15.93 -17.27 6.58
CA ILE A 224 -14.85 -16.37 6.19
C ILE A 224 -13.54 -16.85 6.83
N LEU A 225 -13.55 -17.14 8.12
CA LEU A 225 -12.40 -17.70 8.82
C LEU A 225 -12.59 -19.20 9.02
N THR A 226 -11.50 -19.94 8.82
CA THR A 226 -11.42 -21.39 8.96
C THR A 226 -10.61 -21.76 10.20
N ASP A 227 -10.58 -23.05 10.54
CA ASP A 227 -9.73 -23.54 11.62
C ASP A 227 -8.23 -23.33 11.34
N ASP A 228 -7.84 -23.24 10.06
CA ASP A 228 -6.45 -22.99 9.67
C ASP A 228 -6.01 -21.56 9.99
N ASP A 229 -6.95 -20.60 10.04
CA ASP A 229 -6.66 -19.20 10.34
C ASP A 229 -6.36 -18.95 11.83
N CYS A 230 -6.73 -19.89 12.73
CA CYS A 230 -6.76 -19.64 14.18
C CYS A 230 -5.41 -19.24 14.81
N LEU A 231 -4.31 -19.48 14.10
CA LEU A 231 -2.96 -19.25 14.61
C LEU A 231 -2.23 -18.08 13.97
N ASN A 232 -2.81 -17.43 12.96
CA ASN A 232 -2.11 -16.51 12.05
C ASN A 232 -3.01 -15.36 11.57
N TYR A 233 -4.13 -15.08 12.23
CA TYR A 233 -4.96 -13.93 11.87
C TYR A 233 -4.91 -12.78 12.88
N ILE A 234 -4.91 -11.56 12.34
CA ILE A 234 -5.00 -10.29 13.06
C ILE A 234 -6.41 -9.74 12.89
N LEU A 235 -6.99 -9.22 13.97
CA LEU A 235 -8.18 -8.38 13.92
C LEU A 235 -7.72 -6.91 13.94
N ASP A 236 -7.92 -6.22 12.84
CA ASP A 236 -7.57 -4.83 12.65
C ASP A 236 -8.83 -3.98 12.50
N ILE A 237 -8.87 -2.82 13.16
CA ILE A 237 -10.07 -1.98 13.28
C ILE A 237 -9.67 -0.51 13.15
N ASP A 238 -10.06 0.16 12.08
CA ASP A 238 -10.13 1.62 12.09
C ASP A 238 -11.46 2.04 12.75
N LEU A 239 -11.40 3.05 13.62
CA LEU A 239 -12.58 3.64 14.23
C LEU A 239 -13.46 4.39 13.22
N ASP A 240 -12.88 4.83 12.10
CA ASP A 240 -13.63 5.49 11.05
C ASP A 240 -14.67 4.55 10.40
N PHE A 241 -14.52 3.22 10.55
CA PHE A 241 -15.50 2.21 10.13
C PHE A 241 -16.89 2.55 10.66
N PHE A 242 -16.98 3.12 11.87
CA PHE A 242 -18.24 3.48 12.50
C PHE A 242 -18.77 4.84 12.06
N SER A 243 -17.90 5.77 11.68
CA SER A 243 -18.23 7.12 11.24
C SER A 243 -17.01 7.72 10.57
N THR A 244 -17.12 8.13 9.32
CA THR A 244 -15.98 8.63 8.54
C THR A 244 -16.27 10.01 7.95
N SER A 245 -15.24 10.83 7.92
CA SER A 245 -15.19 12.14 7.31
C SER A 245 -14.22 12.10 6.14
N ASN A 246 -14.51 12.92 5.13
CA ASN A 246 -13.60 13.13 4.01
C ASN A 246 -12.99 14.52 4.24
N PRO A 247 -11.74 14.61 4.73
CA PRO A 247 -11.15 15.89 5.09
C PRO A 247 -11.05 16.85 3.90
N PHE A 248 -10.92 16.31 2.68
CA PHE A 248 -10.80 17.10 1.46
C PHE A 248 -12.08 17.85 1.06
N LEU A 249 -13.24 17.50 1.63
CA LEU A 249 -14.48 18.27 1.40
C LEU A 249 -14.43 19.64 2.07
N GLU A 250 -13.70 19.77 3.18
CA GLU A 250 -13.58 21.02 3.92
C GLU A 250 -12.37 21.84 3.45
N ILE A 251 -11.30 21.16 3.03
CA ILE A 251 -10.11 21.80 2.47
C ILE A 251 -10.48 22.56 1.18
N TYR A 252 -10.21 23.87 1.18
CA TYR A 252 -10.50 24.78 0.08
C TYR A 252 -11.97 24.80 -0.41
N LYS A 253 -12.93 24.54 0.48
CA LYS A 253 -14.37 24.48 0.14
C LYS A 253 -14.94 25.75 -0.48
N ASP A 254 -14.41 26.94 -0.12
CA ASP A 254 -14.90 28.22 -0.67
C ASP A 254 -14.54 28.40 -2.15
N ALA A 255 -13.55 27.64 -2.63
CA ALA A 255 -13.20 27.56 -4.04
C ALA A 255 -13.90 26.40 -4.77
N ASN A 256 -14.73 25.59 -4.08
CA ASN A 256 -15.31 24.36 -4.59
C ASN A 256 -14.23 23.41 -5.17
N CYS A 257 -13.11 23.26 -4.45
CA CYS A 257 -11.92 22.57 -4.94
C CYS A 257 -12.19 21.09 -5.26
N TYR A 258 -12.74 20.33 -4.31
CA TYR A 258 -12.96 18.89 -4.45
C TYR A 258 -13.82 18.50 -5.68
N GLU A 259 -14.90 19.23 -5.93
CA GLU A 259 -15.76 18.99 -7.10
C GLU A 259 -15.01 19.26 -8.41
N GLN A 260 -14.22 20.34 -8.48
CA GLN A 260 -13.41 20.64 -9.67
C GLN A 260 -12.34 19.57 -9.90
N LEU A 261 -11.73 19.06 -8.83
CA LEU A 261 -10.75 17.98 -8.92
C LEU A 261 -11.34 16.71 -9.50
N SER A 262 -12.60 16.37 -9.16
CA SER A 262 -13.28 15.19 -9.73
C SER A 262 -13.38 15.24 -11.27
N GLU A 263 -13.47 16.43 -11.85
CA GLU A 263 -13.47 16.61 -13.31
C GLU A 263 -12.05 16.61 -13.91
N ILE A 264 -11.07 17.12 -13.18
CA ILE A 264 -9.66 17.22 -13.63
C ILE A 264 -8.99 15.85 -13.61
N PHE A 265 -9.22 15.09 -12.55
CA PHE A 265 -8.61 13.78 -12.29
C PHE A 265 -9.45 12.62 -12.83
N HIS A 266 -10.57 12.91 -13.50
CA HIS A 266 -11.42 11.87 -14.10
C HIS A 266 -10.62 10.94 -15.04
N PHE A 267 -10.91 9.65 -14.94
CA PHE A 267 -10.50 8.65 -15.92
C PHE A 267 -11.65 7.67 -16.16
N GLU A 268 -11.69 7.05 -17.34
CA GLU A 268 -12.69 6.03 -17.65
C GLU A 268 -12.26 4.68 -17.05
N SER A 269 -13.13 4.11 -16.21
CA SER A 269 -12.98 2.76 -15.65
C SER A 269 -12.64 1.73 -16.72
N ALA A 270 -11.80 0.77 -16.35
CA ALA A 270 -11.39 -0.27 -17.28
C ALA A 270 -12.44 -1.38 -17.43
N THR A 271 -12.34 -2.09 -18.54
CA THR A 271 -12.85 -3.43 -18.73
C THR A 271 -11.68 -4.41 -18.63
N GLU A 272 -11.95 -5.69 -18.37
CA GLU A 272 -10.90 -6.74 -18.33
C GLU A 272 -10.00 -6.72 -19.58
N SER A 273 -10.57 -6.41 -20.75
CA SER A 273 -9.85 -6.41 -22.03
C SER A 273 -8.93 -5.22 -22.28
N ASN A 274 -9.14 -4.09 -21.58
CA ASN A 274 -8.37 -2.86 -21.80
C ASN A 274 -7.62 -2.39 -20.55
N ALA A 275 -7.71 -3.11 -19.42
CA ALA A 275 -7.10 -2.77 -18.14
C ALA A 275 -5.64 -2.27 -18.29
N ALA A 276 -4.76 -3.04 -18.93
CA ALA A 276 -3.36 -2.64 -19.10
C ALA A 276 -3.18 -1.31 -19.85
N GLY A 277 -4.00 -1.08 -20.90
CA GLY A 277 -3.97 0.17 -21.66
C GLY A 277 -4.53 1.35 -20.88
N THR A 278 -5.59 1.13 -20.08
CA THR A 278 -6.14 2.15 -19.19
C THR A 278 -5.16 2.50 -18.08
N THR A 279 -4.51 1.52 -17.46
CA THR A 279 -3.48 1.74 -16.43
C THR A 279 -2.33 2.59 -16.93
N GLU A 280 -1.80 2.29 -18.13
CA GLU A 280 -0.69 3.06 -18.69
C GLU A 280 -1.09 4.50 -19.04
N LYS A 281 -2.28 4.70 -19.64
CA LYS A 281 -2.81 6.04 -19.90
C LYS A 281 -3.01 6.83 -18.62
N ARG A 282 -3.59 6.21 -17.59
CA ARG A 282 -3.84 6.83 -16.29
C ARG A 282 -2.54 7.19 -15.57
N LYS A 283 -1.54 6.31 -15.64
CA LYS A 283 -0.20 6.60 -15.12
C LYS A 283 0.40 7.85 -15.77
N GLN A 284 0.36 7.92 -17.11
CA GLN A 284 0.84 9.10 -17.86
C GLN A 284 0.07 10.37 -17.50
N GLN A 285 -1.26 10.28 -17.37
CA GLN A 285 -2.10 11.40 -16.94
C GLN A 285 -1.65 11.93 -15.57
N LEU A 286 -1.51 11.04 -14.57
CA LEU A 286 -1.10 11.41 -13.22
C LEU A 286 0.34 11.97 -13.17
N GLU A 287 1.28 11.43 -13.95
CA GLU A 287 2.64 11.98 -14.07
C GLU A 287 2.65 13.41 -14.65
N VAL A 288 1.76 13.69 -15.61
CA VAL A 288 1.62 15.04 -16.17
C VAL A 288 0.92 15.98 -15.18
N LEU A 289 -0.15 15.54 -14.54
CA LEU A 289 -0.84 16.32 -13.51
C LEU A 289 0.13 16.67 -12.37
N LYS A 290 0.88 15.70 -11.85
CA LYS A 290 1.87 15.92 -10.78
C LYS A 290 2.84 17.03 -11.14
N LYS A 291 3.41 17.01 -12.35
CA LYS A 291 4.32 18.07 -12.84
C LYS A 291 3.67 19.45 -12.91
N ILE A 292 2.38 19.52 -13.24
CA ILE A 292 1.65 20.80 -13.28
C ILE A 292 1.48 21.34 -11.85
N PHE A 293 1.07 20.50 -10.90
CA PHE A 293 0.87 20.90 -9.51
C PHE A 293 2.20 21.17 -8.78
N GLU A 294 3.28 20.42 -9.05
CA GLU A 294 4.64 20.73 -8.59
C GLU A 294 5.11 22.09 -9.13
N HIS A 295 4.81 22.40 -10.40
CA HIS A 295 5.14 23.71 -10.97
C HIS A 295 4.35 24.84 -10.26
N LEU A 296 3.07 24.63 -9.98
CA LEU A 296 2.25 25.59 -9.23
C LEU A 296 2.76 25.76 -7.79
N GLU A 297 3.20 24.69 -7.14
CA GLU A 297 3.82 24.74 -5.82
C GLU A 297 5.08 25.64 -5.80
N GLU A 298 5.94 25.49 -6.81
CA GLU A 298 7.20 26.23 -6.91
C GLU A 298 7.05 27.66 -7.45
N LYS A 299 6.20 27.86 -8.46
CA LYS A 299 6.11 29.11 -9.25
C LYS A 299 4.87 29.92 -8.98
N ARG A 300 3.84 29.32 -8.36
CA ARG A 300 2.55 29.94 -8.03
C ARG A 300 1.80 30.54 -9.23
N THR A 301 2.25 30.20 -10.44
CA THR A 301 1.75 30.71 -11.72
C THR A 301 1.97 29.64 -12.80
N PHE A 302 1.37 29.80 -13.97
CA PHE A 302 1.62 28.94 -15.15
C PHE A 302 2.73 29.50 -16.07
N GLU A 303 3.43 30.55 -15.65
CA GLU A 303 4.53 31.13 -16.45
C GLU A 303 5.67 30.12 -16.59
N ASP A 304 6.25 30.03 -17.79
CA ASP A 304 7.30 29.06 -18.12
C ASP A 304 6.90 27.57 -18.04
N LEU A 305 5.63 27.24 -17.75
CA LEU A 305 5.14 25.87 -17.84
C LEU A 305 5.10 25.42 -19.31
N VAL A 306 5.82 24.34 -19.60
CA VAL A 306 5.71 23.66 -20.89
C VAL A 306 4.33 23.01 -20.96
N LYS A 307 3.51 23.41 -21.94
CA LYS A 307 2.15 22.86 -22.10
C LYS A 307 2.20 21.34 -22.25
N PRO A 308 1.30 20.61 -21.58
CA PRO A 308 1.26 19.15 -21.66
C PRO A 308 0.83 18.66 -23.05
N ASP A 309 1.16 17.40 -23.35
CA ASP A 309 0.63 16.72 -24.55
C ASP A 309 -0.90 16.62 -24.45
N THR A 310 -1.59 17.17 -25.45
CA THR A 310 -3.06 17.19 -25.54
C THR A 310 -3.70 15.81 -25.61
N ASN A 311 -2.92 14.77 -25.95
CA ASN A 311 -3.39 13.39 -25.92
C ASN A 311 -3.41 12.78 -24.50
N VAL A 312 -2.70 13.38 -23.56
CA VAL A 312 -2.60 12.92 -22.16
C VAL A 312 -3.46 13.80 -21.24
N VAL A 313 -3.32 15.12 -21.37
CA VAL A 313 -4.17 16.11 -20.69
C VAL A 313 -4.75 17.03 -21.75
N SER A 314 -6.07 16.95 -21.96
CA SER A 314 -6.75 17.71 -23.00
C SER A 314 -6.69 19.23 -22.74
N GLU A 315 -6.86 20.04 -23.79
CA GLU A 315 -6.96 21.50 -23.63
C GLU A 315 -8.10 21.92 -22.68
N ASP A 316 -9.21 21.16 -22.68
CA ASP A 316 -10.34 21.40 -21.78
C ASP A 316 -9.94 21.11 -20.32
N THR A 317 -9.30 19.97 -20.06
CA THR A 317 -8.78 19.61 -18.73
C THR A 317 -7.76 20.64 -18.25
N PHE A 318 -6.83 21.07 -19.09
CA PHE A 318 -5.85 22.10 -18.73
C PHE A 318 -6.52 23.42 -18.36
N LYS A 319 -7.55 23.83 -19.11
CA LYS A 319 -8.35 25.01 -18.79
C LYS A 319 -9.10 24.87 -17.46
N LYS A 320 -9.56 23.67 -17.10
CA LYS A 320 -10.13 23.42 -15.76
C LYS A 320 -9.10 23.62 -14.65
N ILE A 321 -7.85 23.22 -14.87
CA ILE A 321 -6.75 23.48 -13.92
C ILE A 321 -6.49 25.00 -13.80
N GLU A 322 -6.48 25.74 -14.91
CA GLU A 322 -6.37 27.21 -14.89
C GLU A 322 -7.52 27.84 -14.09
N ASN A 323 -8.76 27.39 -14.31
CA ASN A 323 -9.93 27.87 -13.58
C ASN A 323 -9.89 27.52 -12.08
N LEU A 324 -9.42 26.32 -11.74
CA LEU A 324 -9.23 25.89 -10.35
C LEU A 324 -8.25 26.83 -9.65
N ALA A 325 -7.12 27.10 -10.29
CA ALA A 325 -6.09 27.98 -9.73
C ALA A 325 -6.62 29.41 -9.51
N ASP A 326 -7.31 29.95 -10.52
CA ASP A 326 -8.00 31.23 -10.45
C ASP A 326 -9.05 31.28 -9.33
N SER A 327 -9.74 30.18 -9.05
CA SER A 327 -10.74 30.08 -7.98
C SER A 327 -10.07 30.10 -6.60
N LEU A 328 -9.02 29.30 -6.43
CA LEU A 328 -8.26 29.21 -5.19
C LEU A 328 -7.62 30.55 -4.81
N GLN A 329 -6.93 31.19 -5.76
CA GLN A 329 -6.25 32.47 -5.52
C GLN A 329 -7.20 33.66 -5.29
N LYS A 330 -8.50 33.51 -5.61
CA LYS A 330 -9.53 34.50 -5.25
C LYS A 330 -10.05 34.33 -3.83
N CYS A 331 -10.05 33.10 -3.32
CA CYS A 331 -10.63 32.75 -2.03
C CYS A 331 -9.58 32.68 -0.90
N TYR A 332 -8.33 32.33 -1.23
CA TYR A 332 -7.27 32.04 -0.27
C TYR A 332 -6.02 32.86 -0.57
N ALA A 333 -5.21 33.14 0.46
CA ALA A 333 -3.90 33.74 0.26
C ALA A 333 -2.96 32.73 -0.43
N ASP A 334 -2.05 33.22 -1.27
CA ASP A 334 -1.21 32.35 -2.12
C ASP A 334 -0.29 31.42 -1.32
N ASP A 335 0.12 31.83 -0.11
CA ASP A 335 0.91 31.06 0.85
C ASP A 335 0.10 30.07 1.70
N GLU A 336 -1.23 30.14 1.64
CA GLU A 336 -2.14 29.16 2.26
C GLU A 336 -2.56 28.03 1.30
N ILE A 337 -2.21 28.16 0.01
CA ILE A 337 -2.52 27.15 -1.01
C ILE A 337 -1.38 26.12 -1.03
N ASP A 338 -1.68 24.86 -0.73
CA ASP A 338 -0.77 23.74 -0.88
C ASP A 338 -1.17 22.96 -2.13
N TRP A 339 -0.39 23.14 -3.21
CA TRP A 339 -0.72 22.55 -4.50
C TRP A 339 -0.44 21.05 -4.55
N LEU A 340 0.45 20.55 -3.69
CA LEU A 340 0.72 19.12 -3.58
C LEU A 340 -0.43 18.42 -2.84
N LEU A 341 -0.94 19.03 -1.77
CA LEU A 341 -2.15 18.56 -1.10
C LEU A 341 -3.36 18.53 -2.04
N ILE A 342 -3.48 19.53 -2.93
CA ILE A 342 -4.54 19.56 -3.96
C ILE A 342 -4.35 18.42 -4.97
N PHE A 343 -3.12 18.10 -5.36
CA PHE A 343 -2.84 16.96 -6.22
C PHE A 343 -3.18 15.62 -5.54
N ASP A 344 -2.82 15.47 -4.28
CA ASP A 344 -3.12 14.28 -3.48
C ASP A 344 -4.64 14.12 -3.33
N SER A 345 -5.34 15.20 -2.96
CA SER A 345 -6.81 15.25 -2.93
C SER A 345 -7.44 14.86 -4.26
N GLY A 346 -6.90 15.35 -5.38
CA GLY A 346 -7.41 15.02 -6.70
C GLY A 346 -7.22 13.54 -7.05
N SER A 347 -6.12 12.95 -6.60
CA SER A 347 -5.84 11.53 -6.79
C SER A 347 -6.86 10.64 -6.08
N THR A 348 -7.47 11.10 -4.98
CA THR A 348 -8.52 10.36 -4.26
C THR A 348 -9.94 10.58 -4.80
N THR A 349 -10.12 11.37 -5.85
CA THR A 349 -11.45 11.59 -6.48
C THR A 349 -11.78 10.55 -7.56
N ASP A 350 -10.90 9.57 -7.74
CA ASP A 350 -10.99 8.55 -8.76
C ASP A 350 -12.17 7.60 -8.50
N THR A 351 -12.97 7.34 -9.54
CA THR A 351 -14.19 6.53 -9.50
C THR A 351 -15.30 7.02 -8.54
N ASN A 352 -15.27 6.61 -7.27
CA ASN A 352 -16.32 6.84 -6.28
C ASN A 352 -15.92 7.84 -5.18
N GLY A 353 -14.68 8.34 -5.21
CA GLY A 353 -14.13 9.22 -4.19
C GLY A 353 -13.94 8.54 -2.82
N LEU A 354 -13.45 9.31 -1.86
CA LEU A 354 -13.39 8.87 -0.46
C LEU A 354 -14.80 8.88 0.18
N PRO A 355 -15.09 7.91 1.07
CA PRO A 355 -16.35 7.88 1.79
C PRO A 355 -16.50 9.13 2.68
N HIS A 356 -17.73 9.60 2.82
CA HIS A 356 -18.10 10.63 3.78
C HIS A 356 -19.45 10.25 4.38
N HIS A 357 -19.43 9.81 5.64
CA HIS A 357 -20.62 9.37 6.35
C HIS A 357 -20.46 9.62 7.86
N ILE A 358 -20.85 10.81 8.30
CA ILE A 358 -20.89 11.16 9.72
C ILE A 358 -22.12 10.48 10.35
N SER A 359 -21.89 9.36 11.04
CA SER A 359 -22.95 8.55 11.63
C SER A 359 -23.69 9.27 12.75
N THR A 360 -25.01 9.14 12.76
CA THR A 360 -25.84 9.55 13.91
C THR A 360 -25.70 8.59 15.09
N ASP A 361 -26.09 9.01 16.29
CA ASP A 361 -26.09 8.13 17.48
C ASP A 361 -26.87 6.82 17.24
N THR A 362 -27.97 6.87 16.48
CA THR A 362 -28.78 5.68 16.17
C THR A 362 -28.05 4.73 15.22
N GLU A 363 -27.32 5.27 14.24
CA GLU A 363 -26.49 4.47 13.33
C GLU A 363 -25.29 3.87 14.05
N LEU A 364 -24.62 4.64 14.92
CA LEU A 364 -23.52 4.15 15.76
C LEU A 364 -23.97 2.95 16.62
N GLU A 365 -25.10 3.06 17.32
CA GLU A 365 -25.67 1.94 18.09
C GLU A 365 -25.98 0.71 17.23
N PHE A 366 -26.44 0.93 16.00
CA PHE A 366 -26.65 -0.15 15.04
C PHE A 366 -25.32 -0.81 14.63
N TYR A 367 -24.31 -0.02 14.25
CA TYR A 367 -23.00 -0.53 13.83
C TYR A 367 -22.27 -1.25 14.97
N TYR A 368 -22.31 -0.72 16.20
CA TYR A 368 -21.79 -1.39 17.39
C TYR A 368 -22.43 -2.75 17.61
N LYS A 369 -23.76 -2.83 17.45
CA LYS A 369 -24.48 -4.10 17.59
C LYS A 369 -24.08 -5.10 16.51
N GLN A 370 -23.98 -4.68 15.26
CA GLN A 370 -23.56 -5.54 14.15
C GLN A 370 -22.12 -6.02 14.35
N PHE A 371 -21.20 -5.12 14.68
CA PHE A 371 -19.81 -5.43 14.99
C PHE A 371 -19.70 -6.44 16.14
N LYS A 372 -20.38 -6.19 17.26
CA LYS A 372 -20.43 -7.14 18.38
C LYS A 372 -20.98 -8.51 17.97
N GLN A 373 -22.04 -8.55 17.17
CA GLN A 373 -22.63 -9.80 16.68
C GLN A 373 -21.69 -10.57 15.75
N PHE A 374 -20.91 -9.86 14.94
CA PHE A 374 -19.86 -10.44 14.12
C PHE A 374 -18.79 -11.07 15.01
N LEU A 375 -18.24 -10.31 15.97
CA LEU A 375 -17.18 -10.81 16.85
C LEU A 375 -17.61 -12.03 17.68
N LEU A 376 -18.87 -12.07 18.16
CA LEU A 376 -19.43 -13.22 18.89
C LEU A 376 -19.51 -14.50 18.05
N GLN A 377 -19.48 -14.38 16.72
CA GLN A 377 -19.59 -15.50 15.79
C GLN A 377 -18.23 -15.94 15.23
N LEU A 378 -17.14 -15.24 15.57
CA LEU A 378 -15.79 -15.65 15.19
C LEU A 378 -15.52 -17.10 15.64
N PRO A 379 -14.98 -17.96 14.76
CA PRO A 379 -14.71 -19.36 15.10
C PRO A 379 -13.62 -19.51 16.16
N HIS A 380 -12.64 -18.60 16.16
CA HIS A 380 -11.49 -18.57 17.06
C HIS A 380 -11.20 -17.12 17.48
N PRO A 381 -10.46 -16.88 18.57
CA PRO A 381 -9.95 -15.54 18.88
C PRO A 381 -8.77 -15.14 17.97
N PRO A 382 -8.54 -13.83 17.72
CA PRO A 382 -7.39 -13.36 16.97
C PRO A 382 -6.08 -13.53 17.76
N VAL A 383 -4.95 -13.52 17.05
CA VAL A 383 -3.62 -13.53 17.70
C VAL A 383 -3.36 -12.22 18.43
N LEU A 384 -3.70 -11.10 17.80
CA LEU A 384 -3.66 -9.75 18.34
C LEU A 384 -4.76 -8.90 17.75
N ILE A 385 -5.06 -7.79 18.42
CA ILE A 385 -5.98 -6.75 17.96
C ILE A 385 -5.19 -5.46 17.76
N THR A 386 -5.31 -4.87 16.59
CA THR A 386 -4.82 -3.52 16.27
C THR A 386 -6.01 -2.60 16.05
N MET A 387 -5.84 -1.33 16.43
CA MET A 387 -6.89 -0.33 16.27
C MET A 387 -6.28 1.02 15.92
N ALA A 388 -6.84 1.71 14.93
CA ALA A 388 -6.46 3.06 14.53
C ALA A 388 -7.58 4.03 14.88
N CYS A 389 -7.22 5.18 15.47
CA CYS A 389 -8.20 6.20 15.83
C CYS A 389 -8.53 7.13 14.67
N SER A 390 -7.57 7.36 13.76
CA SER A 390 -7.69 8.22 12.59
C SER A 390 -8.27 9.59 12.95
N ALA A 391 -7.79 10.16 14.07
CA ALA A 391 -8.30 11.41 14.63
C ALA A 391 -7.46 12.61 14.17
N GLU A 392 -6.14 12.48 14.14
CA GLU A 392 -5.21 13.55 13.74
C GLU A 392 -5.17 13.74 12.22
N ASP A 393 -5.57 12.74 11.44
CA ASP A 393 -5.75 12.80 9.98
C ASP A 393 -7.18 13.16 9.53
N ASP A 394 -8.09 13.43 10.48
CA ASP A 394 -9.47 13.89 10.27
C ASP A 394 -10.41 12.91 9.57
N TYR A 395 -10.06 11.62 9.46
CA TYR A 395 -10.95 10.60 8.89
C TYR A 395 -12.02 10.12 9.88
N CYS A 396 -11.68 9.86 11.14
CA CYS A 396 -12.67 9.66 12.19
C CYS A 396 -13.10 11.02 12.79
N PRO A 397 -14.41 11.35 12.85
CA PRO A 397 -14.85 12.65 13.35
C PRO A 397 -14.39 12.90 14.79
N ARG A 398 -13.62 13.98 15.00
CA ARG A 398 -13.02 14.34 16.31
C ARG A 398 -14.02 14.45 17.46
N ASN A 399 -15.28 14.80 17.17
CA ASN A 399 -16.35 14.88 18.16
C ASN A 399 -16.96 13.53 18.54
N GLN A 400 -16.64 12.45 17.81
CA GLN A 400 -17.16 11.10 18.00
C GLN A 400 -16.08 10.09 18.40
N VAL A 401 -14.82 10.29 17.97
CA VAL A 401 -13.72 9.32 18.11
C VAL A 401 -13.54 8.78 19.54
N ASN A 402 -13.58 9.63 20.56
CA ASN A 402 -13.42 9.19 21.96
C ASN A 402 -14.55 8.23 22.39
N CYS A 403 -15.80 8.57 22.05
CA CYS A 403 -16.96 7.73 22.36
C CYS A 403 -16.92 6.42 21.58
N ILE A 404 -16.51 6.46 20.31
CA ILE A 404 -16.33 5.28 19.46
C ILE A 404 -15.27 4.37 20.07
N GLN A 405 -14.08 4.90 20.38
CA GLN A 405 -12.98 4.15 20.97
C GLN A 405 -13.40 3.44 22.27
N GLU A 406 -14.01 4.18 23.21
CA GLU A 406 -14.47 3.63 24.49
C GLU A 406 -15.46 2.48 24.28
N GLN A 407 -16.39 2.65 23.36
CA GLN A 407 -17.43 1.66 23.09
C GLN A 407 -16.87 0.43 22.37
N VAL A 408 -15.96 0.58 21.42
CA VAL A 408 -15.30 -0.53 20.73
C VAL A 408 -14.45 -1.34 21.71
N VAL A 409 -13.63 -0.69 22.53
CA VAL A 409 -12.84 -1.37 23.58
C VAL A 409 -13.75 -2.14 24.53
N LYS A 410 -14.86 -1.54 24.96
CA LYS A 410 -15.86 -2.21 25.80
C LYS A 410 -16.45 -3.45 25.11
N ILE A 411 -16.79 -3.36 23.81
CA ILE A 411 -17.29 -4.51 23.04
C ILE A 411 -16.24 -5.62 22.99
N LEU A 412 -14.96 -5.29 22.71
CA LEU A 412 -13.87 -6.26 22.69
C LEU A 412 -13.72 -6.96 24.04
N GLN A 413 -13.76 -6.21 25.15
CA GLN A 413 -13.72 -6.76 26.51
C GLN A 413 -14.94 -7.64 26.83
N GLU A 414 -16.14 -7.26 26.39
CA GLU A 414 -17.36 -8.06 26.60
C GLU A 414 -17.35 -9.38 25.81
N VAL A 415 -16.81 -9.35 24.58
CA VAL A 415 -16.78 -10.52 23.68
C VAL A 415 -15.66 -11.47 24.05
N PHE A 416 -14.45 -10.96 24.26
CA PHE A 416 -13.26 -11.79 24.53
C PHE A 416 -13.02 -12.04 26.02
N GLN A 417 -13.64 -11.26 26.91
CA GLN A 417 -13.61 -11.46 28.38
C GLN A 417 -12.16 -11.56 28.89
N GLU A 418 -11.85 -12.55 29.74
CA GLU A 418 -10.52 -12.75 30.31
C GLU A 418 -9.43 -13.09 29.28
N LYS A 419 -9.80 -13.34 28.02
CA LYS A 419 -8.85 -13.62 26.93
C LYS A 419 -8.17 -12.37 26.43
N VAL A 420 -8.73 -11.17 26.58
CA VAL A 420 -8.11 -9.93 26.12
C VAL A 420 -7.40 -9.21 27.27
N HIS A 421 -6.36 -8.43 26.96
CA HIS A 421 -5.64 -7.66 27.95
C HIS A 421 -6.58 -6.61 28.61
N GLU A 422 -6.45 -6.42 29.93
CA GLU A 422 -7.39 -5.55 30.70
C GLU A 422 -7.27 -4.07 30.31
N LYS A 423 -6.05 -3.61 30.00
CA LYS A 423 -5.76 -2.27 29.52
C LYS A 423 -5.22 -2.34 28.08
N PRO A 424 -5.80 -1.62 27.11
CA PRO A 424 -5.17 -1.41 25.81
C PRO A 424 -3.81 -0.70 25.95
N ILE A 425 -2.92 -0.93 24.99
CA ILE A 425 -1.63 -0.23 24.89
C ILE A 425 -1.84 0.93 23.93
N LEU A 426 -1.69 2.16 24.44
CA LEU A 426 -1.94 3.39 23.69
C LEU A 426 -0.62 3.96 23.16
N HIS A 427 -0.36 3.78 21.86
CA HIS A 427 0.88 4.23 21.22
C HIS A 427 1.04 5.75 21.29
N TYR A 428 -0.02 6.49 20.97
CA TYR A 428 -0.04 7.97 20.99
C TYR A 428 0.12 8.58 22.40
N MET A 429 0.08 7.77 23.45
CA MET A 429 0.35 8.20 24.84
C MET A 429 1.72 7.75 25.34
N ASP A 430 2.58 7.20 24.48
CA ASP A 430 3.88 6.62 24.85
C ASP A 430 3.78 5.57 25.97
N ASP A 431 2.68 4.80 26.02
CA ASP A 431 2.51 3.74 27.04
C ASP A 431 3.65 2.71 26.93
N GLU A 432 4.40 2.47 28.01
CA GLU A 432 5.45 1.44 28.04
C GLU A 432 4.87 0.03 27.82
N TRP A 433 5.51 -0.77 26.96
CA TRP A 433 5.08 -2.13 26.67
C TRP A 433 6.23 -3.07 26.29
N ASP A 434 6.08 -4.36 26.59
CA ASP A 434 7.02 -5.42 26.21
C ASP A 434 6.25 -6.63 25.68
N VAL A 435 6.38 -6.91 24.37
CA VAL A 435 5.71 -8.04 23.69
C VAL A 435 5.98 -9.39 24.35
N MET A 436 7.10 -9.53 25.07
CA MET A 436 7.49 -10.76 25.74
C MET A 436 6.79 -10.95 27.09
N GLN A 437 6.16 -9.91 27.61
CA GLN A 437 5.45 -9.89 28.88
C GLN A 437 3.92 -9.94 28.74
N LEU A 438 3.39 -9.75 27.52
CA LEU A 438 1.95 -9.75 27.20
C LEU A 438 1.31 -11.15 27.16
#